data_AF-A0A2G4IJZ5-F1
#
_entry.id   AF-A0A2G4IJZ5-F1
#
_cell.length_a   1.000
_cell.length_b   1.000
_cell.length_c   1.000
_cell.angle_alpha   90.00
_cell.angle_beta   90.00
_cell.angle_gamma   90.00
#
_symmetry.space_group_name_H-M   'P 1'
#
loop_
_entity.id
_entity.type
_entity.pdbx_description
1 polymer ?
#
loop_
_entity_poly.entity_id
_entity_poly.type
_entity_poly.pdbx_seq_one_letter_code
_entity_poly.pdbx_strand_id
1 'polypeptide(L)'
;MRSTHAFTGRIAYLSDQANDSGRSRGYEEFTISAFGDGTMTLQASCVIEDPPHVVREVVQTVDSSMRALDCFVRVRTGDAFTGSGWFRWNDDSVECEAFTSAEGRLSKRMPYTPGPAVFCNHAIVGDAWMTAAYPVSKGLVLVRNAFTPSRNKQGATGPTLNPILLGLMWQGVETIVVPAGQFQCNKFKLNGLMSEEELLPENLTYEIWVLTDGSHVPALSMYRGERRYELVSYARS
;
A
#
# COMPACT_ATOMS: atom_id res chain seq x y z
N MET A 1 -27.96 -8.33 13.35
CA MET A 1 -27.40 -7.12 12.72
C MET A 1 -25.94 -7.42 12.41
N ARG A 2 -25.52 -7.38 11.14
CA ARG A 2 -24.10 -7.53 10.78
C ARG A 2 -23.44 -6.18 11.03
N SER A 3 -22.54 -6.09 12.00
CA SER A 3 -21.80 -4.85 12.28
C SER A 3 -20.78 -4.61 11.17
N THR A 4 -20.97 -3.53 10.42
CA THR A 4 -19.88 -2.94 9.63
C THR A 4 -19.09 -2.08 10.58
N HIS A 5 -17.79 -2.35 10.72
CA HIS A 5 -16.88 -1.44 11.40
C HIS A 5 -16.22 -0.56 10.35
N ALA A 6 -16.15 0.74 10.62
CA ALA A 6 -15.41 1.65 9.77
C ALA A 6 -14.22 2.23 10.53
N PHE A 7 -13.04 2.11 9.92
CA PHE A 7 -11.83 2.80 10.34
C PHE A 7 -11.60 3.97 9.39
N THR A 8 -11.44 5.17 9.91
CA THR A 8 -11.17 6.36 9.10
C THR A 8 -9.95 7.07 9.63
N GLY A 9 -9.18 7.70 8.75
CA GLY A 9 -8.03 8.45 9.20
C GLY A 9 -7.36 9.24 8.10
N ARG A 10 -6.29 9.90 8.50
CA ARG A 10 -5.43 10.67 7.61
C ARG A 10 -3.97 10.40 7.95
N ILE A 11 -3.15 10.25 6.92
CA ILE A 11 -1.69 10.12 7.00
C ILE A 11 -1.07 11.37 6.37
N ALA A 12 -0.15 12.02 7.09
CA ALA A 12 0.64 13.12 6.54
C ALA A 12 1.87 12.57 5.81
N TYR A 13 2.19 13.14 4.65
CA TYR A 13 3.40 12.81 3.91
C TYR A 13 4.45 13.87 4.20
N LEU A 14 5.58 13.47 4.77
CA LEU A 14 6.60 14.37 5.25
C LEU A 14 7.95 14.07 4.58
N SER A 15 8.72 15.13 4.36
CA SER A 15 10.15 15.00 4.07
C SER A 15 10.88 14.56 5.34
N ASP A 16 11.86 13.69 5.19
CA ASP A 16 12.76 13.28 6.27
C ASP A 16 14.23 13.58 5.95
N GLN A 17 14.47 14.33 4.87
CA GLN A 17 15.82 14.76 4.50
C GLN A 17 16.39 15.73 5.55
N ALA A 18 17.69 15.62 5.82
CA ALA A 18 18.34 16.34 6.93
C ALA A 18 18.12 17.87 6.91
N ASN A 19 18.02 18.48 5.72
CA ASN A 19 17.83 19.92 5.54
C ASN A 19 16.36 20.36 5.33
N ASP A 20 15.41 19.42 5.34
CA ASP A 20 14.01 19.65 4.98
C ASP A 20 13.03 18.79 5.81
N SER A 21 13.51 18.19 6.90
CA SER A 21 12.72 17.24 7.70
C SER A 21 11.48 17.91 8.28
N GLY A 22 10.35 17.23 8.17
CA GLY A 22 9.04 17.70 8.62
C GLY A 22 8.28 18.57 7.63
N ARG A 23 8.87 18.95 6.48
CA ARG A 23 8.12 19.65 5.43
C ARG A 23 7.00 18.76 4.88
N SER A 24 5.79 19.30 4.73
CA SER A 24 4.69 18.64 4.02
C SER A 24 5.07 18.32 2.57
N ARG A 25 4.72 17.11 2.16
CA ARG A 25 4.81 16.59 0.79
C ARG A 25 3.44 16.12 0.29
N GLY A 26 2.38 16.38 1.05
CA GLY A 26 1.02 15.92 0.79
C GLY A 26 0.45 15.04 1.91
N TYR A 27 -0.52 14.19 1.57
CA TYR A 27 -1.26 13.39 2.54
C TYR A 27 -2.05 12.25 1.87
N GLU A 28 -2.59 11.36 2.70
CA GLU A 28 -3.59 10.36 2.33
C GLU A 28 -4.75 10.41 3.30
N GLU A 29 -5.97 10.44 2.79
CA GLU A 29 -7.20 10.25 3.57
C GLU A 29 -7.79 8.90 3.23
N PHE A 30 -8.21 8.15 4.24
CA PHE A 30 -8.69 6.78 4.04
C PHE A 30 -9.95 6.47 4.85
N THR A 31 -10.71 5.52 4.30
CA THR A 31 -11.78 4.79 4.98
C THR A 31 -11.63 3.31 4.70
N ILE A 32 -11.69 2.49 5.75
CA ILE A 32 -11.72 1.03 5.64
C ILE A 32 -13.07 0.56 6.18
N SER A 33 -13.83 -0.15 5.35
CA SER A 33 -15.03 -0.87 5.79
C SER A 33 -14.69 -2.34 6.02
N ALA A 34 -14.89 -2.84 7.24
CA ALA A 34 -14.77 -4.25 7.58
C ALA A 34 -16.15 -4.90 7.69
N PHE A 35 -16.32 -6.06 7.06
CA PHE A 35 -17.60 -6.75 6.94
C PHE A 35 -17.63 -8.06 7.74
N GLY A 36 -18.84 -8.54 8.04
CA GLY A 36 -19.05 -9.72 8.89
C GLY A 36 -18.56 -11.06 8.30
N ASP A 37 -18.19 -11.11 7.01
CA ASP A 37 -17.53 -12.25 6.37
C ASP A 37 -15.99 -12.15 6.42
N GLY A 38 -15.47 -11.14 7.09
CA GLY A 38 -14.04 -10.87 7.22
C GLY A 38 -13.43 -10.11 6.04
N THR A 39 -14.22 -9.77 5.01
CA THR A 39 -13.71 -8.91 3.94
C THR A 39 -13.48 -7.49 4.44
N MET A 40 -12.50 -6.81 3.85
CA MET A 40 -12.21 -5.41 4.12
C MET A 40 -12.06 -4.65 2.81
N THR A 41 -12.68 -3.46 2.73
CA THR A 41 -12.53 -2.55 1.58
C THR A 41 -11.91 -1.23 2.03
N LEU A 42 -10.74 -0.92 1.49
CA LEU A 42 -10.05 0.36 1.59
C LEU A 42 -10.55 1.30 0.50
N GLN A 43 -10.81 2.55 0.87
CA GLN A 43 -10.92 3.69 -0.02
C GLN A 43 -9.85 4.71 0.43
N ALA A 44 -8.98 5.14 -0.47
CA ALA A 44 -7.92 6.10 -0.16
C ALA A 44 -7.77 7.15 -1.25
N SER A 45 -7.72 8.43 -0.85
CA SER A 45 -7.33 9.56 -1.70
C SER A 45 -5.96 10.05 -1.26
N CYS A 46 -4.98 9.92 -2.15
CA CYS A 46 -3.59 10.26 -1.92
C CYS A 46 -3.22 11.50 -2.73
N VAL A 47 -2.63 12.49 -2.08
CA VAL A 47 -2.10 13.71 -2.68
C VAL A 47 -0.61 13.79 -2.41
N ILE A 48 0.19 13.91 -3.46
CA ILE A 48 1.61 14.23 -3.39
C ILE A 48 1.78 15.64 -3.95
N GLU A 49 2.20 16.57 -3.11
CA GLU A 49 2.37 18.00 -3.43
C GLU A 49 3.70 18.30 -4.13
N ASP A 50 4.72 17.46 -3.88
CA ASP A 50 6.01 17.59 -4.56
C ASP A 50 5.87 17.40 -6.08
N PRO A 51 6.59 18.18 -6.90
CA PRO A 51 6.63 17.95 -8.34
C PRO A 51 7.20 16.57 -8.73
N PRO A 52 6.57 15.86 -9.68
CA PRO A 52 5.28 16.19 -10.26
C PRO A 52 4.14 15.95 -9.27
N HIS A 53 3.20 16.89 -9.16
CA HIS A 53 2.01 16.72 -8.32
C HIS A 53 1.26 15.44 -8.72
N VAL A 54 0.86 14.61 -7.77
CA VAL A 54 0.12 13.38 -8.06
C VAL A 54 -1.11 13.31 -7.17
N VAL A 55 -2.26 13.05 -7.78
CA VAL A 55 -3.47 12.65 -7.07
C VAL A 55 -3.81 11.24 -7.47
N ARG A 56 -4.02 10.36 -6.47
CA ARG A 56 -4.41 8.98 -6.68
C ARG A 56 -5.62 8.63 -5.84
N GLU A 57 -6.60 8.05 -6.50
CA GLU A 57 -7.75 7.43 -5.85
C GLU A 57 -7.59 5.91 -5.91
N VAL A 58 -7.79 5.24 -4.78
CA VAL A 58 -7.70 3.79 -4.64
C VAL A 58 -8.96 3.25 -3.98
N VAL A 59 -9.48 2.15 -4.51
CA VAL A 59 -10.47 1.30 -3.84
C VAL A 59 -9.98 -0.14 -3.91
N GLN A 60 -9.64 -0.78 -2.79
CA GLN A 60 -9.14 -2.15 -2.77
C GLN A 60 -9.93 -3.01 -1.80
N THR A 61 -10.30 -4.21 -2.22
CA THR A 61 -10.94 -5.21 -1.36
C THR A 61 -10.01 -6.40 -1.12
N VAL A 62 -9.97 -6.89 0.11
CA VAL A 62 -9.29 -8.12 0.52
C VAL A 62 -10.26 -9.09 1.20
N ASP A 63 -9.95 -10.38 1.14
CA ASP A 63 -10.67 -11.40 1.90
C ASP A 63 -10.23 -11.48 3.37
N SER A 64 -10.86 -12.39 4.13
CA SER A 64 -10.56 -12.64 5.55
C SER A 64 -9.12 -13.11 5.83
N SER A 65 -8.38 -13.53 4.79
CA SER A 65 -6.96 -13.89 4.86
C SER A 65 -6.05 -12.79 4.30
N MET A 66 -6.59 -11.58 4.11
CA MET A 66 -5.90 -10.42 3.55
C MET A 66 -5.40 -10.60 2.12
N ARG A 67 -5.90 -11.61 1.38
CA ARG A 67 -5.60 -11.76 -0.05
C ARG A 67 -6.38 -10.72 -0.84
N ALA A 68 -5.72 -10.06 -1.78
CA ALA A 68 -6.39 -9.13 -2.69
C ALA A 68 -7.49 -9.84 -3.50
N LEU A 69 -8.67 -9.23 -3.57
CA LEU A 69 -9.80 -9.67 -4.40
C LEU A 69 -9.93 -8.80 -5.64
N ASP A 70 -9.96 -7.48 -5.44
CA ASP A 70 -9.99 -6.48 -6.50
C ASP A 70 -9.36 -5.17 -6.05
N CYS A 71 -8.99 -4.35 -7.04
CA CYS A 71 -8.58 -2.98 -6.81
C CYS A 71 -8.95 -2.08 -7.99
N PHE A 72 -9.39 -0.86 -7.72
CA PHE A 72 -9.49 0.22 -8.68
C PHE A 72 -8.49 1.31 -8.31
N VAL A 73 -7.76 1.80 -9.31
CA VAL A 73 -6.81 2.92 -9.16
C VAL A 73 -7.08 3.95 -10.25
N ARG A 74 -7.16 5.22 -9.87
CA ARG A 74 -7.15 6.36 -10.80
C ARG A 74 -6.02 7.31 -10.43
N VAL A 75 -5.26 7.76 -11.41
CA VAL A 75 -4.11 8.64 -11.22
C VAL A 75 -4.24 9.88 -12.10
N ARG A 76 -3.90 11.03 -11.51
CA ARG A 76 -3.63 12.29 -12.20
C ARG A 76 -2.22 12.74 -11.85
N THR A 77 -1.53 13.33 -12.82
CA THR A 77 -0.20 13.90 -12.65
C THR A 77 -0.25 15.36 -13.13
N GLY A 78 0.11 16.30 -12.26
CA GLY A 78 -0.28 17.71 -12.42
C GLY A 78 -1.80 17.85 -12.41
N ASP A 79 -2.33 18.57 -13.40
CA ASP A 79 -3.78 18.71 -13.61
C ASP A 79 -4.35 17.70 -14.63
N ALA A 80 -3.49 16.90 -15.23
CA ALA A 80 -3.84 16.00 -16.33
C ALA A 80 -4.28 14.62 -15.83
N PHE A 81 -5.24 14.03 -16.53
CA PHE A 81 -5.57 12.62 -16.38
C PHE A 81 -4.38 11.77 -16.87
N THR A 82 -3.91 10.86 -16.03
CA THR A 82 -2.81 9.94 -16.36
C THR A 82 -3.36 8.56 -16.72
N GLY A 83 -4.33 8.06 -15.95
CA GLY A 83 -5.01 6.82 -16.26
C GLY A 83 -5.92 6.32 -15.14
N SER A 84 -6.70 5.28 -15.45
CA SER A 84 -7.44 4.50 -14.46
C SER A 84 -7.43 3.03 -14.83
N GLY A 85 -7.39 2.14 -13.83
CA GLY A 85 -7.32 0.71 -14.01
C GLY A 85 -8.07 -0.04 -12.93
N TRP A 86 -8.70 -1.13 -13.34
CA TRP A 86 -9.34 -2.11 -12.46
C TRP A 86 -8.56 -3.41 -12.53
N PHE A 87 -8.39 -4.05 -11.38
CA PHE A 87 -7.62 -5.27 -11.17
C PHE A 87 -8.50 -6.28 -10.43
N ARG A 88 -8.41 -7.55 -10.81
CA ARG A 88 -9.14 -8.63 -10.13
C ARG A 88 -8.30 -9.89 -10.02
N TRP A 89 -8.29 -10.49 -8.83
CA TRP A 89 -7.60 -11.73 -8.56
C TRP A 89 -8.59 -12.91 -8.61
N ASN A 90 -8.26 -13.88 -9.44
CA ASN A 90 -8.83 -15.23 -9.43
C ASN A 90 -7.91 -16.16 -8.63
N ASP A 91 -8.18 -17.46 -8.61
CA ASP A 91 -7.37 -18.44 -7.87
C ASP A 91 -5.96 -18.64 -8.45
N ASP A 92 -5.81 -18.47 -9.76
CA ASP A 92 -4.59 -18.80 -10.52
C ASP A 92 -4.09 -17.65 -11.42
N SER A 93 -4.77 -16.52 -11.41
CA SER A 93 -4.52 -15.42 -12.34
C SER A 93 -5.02 -14.09 -11.82
N VAL A 94 -4.36 -13.02 -12.24
CA VAL A 94 -4.78 -11.64 -12.02
C VAL A 94 -5.04 -10.99 -13.38
N GLU A 95 -6.13 -10.24 -13.47
CA GLU A 95 -6.49 -9.48 -14.67
C GLU A 95 -6.48 -7.97 -14.40
N CYS A 96 -6.30 -7.21 -15.47
CA CYS A 96 -6.32 -5.75 -15.45
C CYS A 96 -7.03 -5.22 -16.70
N GLU A 97 -8.03 -4.38 -16.50
CA GLU A 97 -8.63 -3.53 -17.53
C GLU A 97 -8.29 -2.07 -17.19
N ALA A 98 -7.62 -1.36 -18.09
CA ALA A 98 -7.20 0.01 -17.85
C ALA A 98 -7.38 0.91 -19.07
N PHE A 99 -7.44 2.21 -18.81
CA PHE A 99 -7.31 3.25 -19.82
C PHE A 99 -6.30 4.28 -19.35
N THR A 100 -5.25 4.52 -20.15
CA THR A 100 -4.19 5.48 -19.82
C THR A 100 -4.01 6.47 -20.96
N SER A 101 -3.54 7.67 -20.64
CA SER A 101 -3.27 8.69 -21.66
C SER A 101 -2.12 8.30 -22.59
N ALA A 102 -1.22 7.41 -22.13
CA ALA A 102 -0.06 6.96 -22.89
C ALA A 102 -0.37 5.77 -23.81
N GLU A 103 -1.19 4.82 -23.36
CA GLU A 103 -1.38 3.53 -24.04
C GLU A 103 -2.82 3.33 -24.55
N GLY A 104 -3.76 4.23 -24.24
CA GLY A 104 -5.18 4.04 -24.53
C GLY A 104 -5.76 2.91 -23.68
N ARG A 105 -6.63 2.08 -24.26
CA ARG A 105 -7.23 0.94 -23.57
C ARG A 105 -6.26 -0.24 -23.49
N LEU A 106 -6.18 -0.84 -22.30
CA LEU A 106 -5.36 -2.00 -21.99
C LEU A 106 -6.24 -3.10 -21.39
N SER A 107 -5.97 -4.34 -21.81
CA SER A 107 -6.50 -5.56 -21.21
C SER A 107 -5.34 -6.53 -21.01
N LYS A 108 -5.07 -6.92 -19.78
CA LYS A 108 -3.98 -7.85 -19.42
C LYS A 108 -4.49 -8.93 -18.50
N ARG A 109 -3.98 -10.14 -18.68
CA ARG A 109 -4.16 -11.24 -17.73
C ARG A 109 -2.82 -11.93 -17.52
N MET A 110 -2.48 -12.21 -16.27
CA MET A 110 -1.23 -12.86 -15.90
C MET A 110 -1.52 -14.06 -15.01
N PRO A 111 -1.02 -15.26 -15.34
CA PRO A 111 -1.09 -16.39 -14.42
C PRO A 111 -0.16 -16.15 -13.22
N TYR A 112 -0.51 -16.72 -12.08
CA TYR A 112 0.33 -16.75 -10.89
C TYR A 112 0.13 -18.08 -10.14
N THR A 113 1.07 -18.44 -9.27
CA THR A 113 0.99 -19.70 -8.52
C THR A 113 -0.13 -19.61 -7.48
N PRO A 114 -1.12 -20.52 -7.46
CA PRO A 114 -2.20 -20.46 -6.48
C PRO A 114 -1.72 -20.28 -5.05
N GLY A 115 -2.35 -19.35 -4.32
CA GLY A 115 -1.98 -18.98 -2.96
C GLY A 115 -2.26 -17.51 -2.64
N PRO A 116 -1.83 -17.01 -1.47
CA PRO A 116 -1.94 -15.61 -1.12
C PRO A 116 -1.28 -14.72 -2.19
N ALA A 117 -1.92 -13.58 -2.46
CA ALA A 117 -1.46 -12.58 -3.41
C ALA A 117 -1.74 -11.19 -2.84
N VAL A 118 -0.79 -10.28 -3.08
CA VAL A 118 -0.83 -8.91 -2.55
C VAL A 118 -0.71 -7.87 -3.67
N PHE A 119 -1.23 -6.68 -3.38
CA PHE A 119 -1.20 -5.56 -4.31
C PHE A 119 -0.65 -4.30 -3.64
N CYS A 120 0.52 -3.85 -4.11
CA CYS A 120 1.12 -2.57 -3.74
C CYS A 120 0.44 -1.47 -4.56
N ASN A 121 -0.65 -0.92 -4.03
CA ASN A 121 -1.51 0.05 -4.72
C ASN A 121 -1.00 1.50 -4.63
N HIS A 122 0.11 1.74 -3.90
CA HIS A 122 0.74 3.04 -3.62
C HIS A 122 -0.07 4.00 -2.73
N ALA A 123 -1.10 3.53 -2.05
CA ALA A 123 -1.59 4.13 -0.80
C ALA A 123 -0.82 3.47 0.35
N ILE A 124 -0.38 4.26 1.33
CA ILE A 124 0.42 3.78 2.46
C ILE A 124 -0.38 2.78 3.30
N VAL A 125 -1.70 2.97 3.45
CA VAL A 125 -2.58 1.97 4.08
C VAL A 125 -2.65 0.68 3.26
N GLY A 126 -2.70 0.78 1.94
CA GLY A 126 -2.69 -0.37 1.05
C GLY A 126 -1.37 -1.15 1.09
N ASP A 127 -0.25 -0.44 1.19
CA ASP A 127 1.06 -1.06 1.32
C ASP A 127 1.18 -1.82 2.66
N ALA A 128 0.57 -1.32 3.74
CA ALA A 128 0.49 -2.02 5.02
C ALA A 128 -0.25 -3.36 4.92
N TRP A 129 -1.28 -3.47 4.07
CA TRP A 129 -2.03 -4.72 3.88
C TRP A 129 -1.16 -5.85 3.30
N MET A 130 -0.10 -5.53 2.55
CA MET A 130 0.84 -6.55 2.06
C MET A 130 1.53 -7.31 3.20
N THR A 131 1.72 -6.65 4.34
CA THR A 131 2.35 -7.28 5.52
C THR A 131 1.41 -8.25 6.24
N ALA A 132 0.10 -8.07 6.08
CA ALA A 132 -0.91 -8.87 6.77
C ALA A 132 -1.20 -10.20 6.06
N ALA A 133 -1.00 -10.27 4.74
CA ALA A 133 -1.26 -11.46 3.93
C ALA A 133 -0.18 -12.56 4.05
N TYR A 134 0.97 -12.25 4.68
CA TYR A 134 2.10 -13.17 4.79
C TYR A 134 2.49 -13.42 6.26
N PRO A 135 2.97 -14.62 6.58
CA PRO A 135 3.29 -14.99 7.95
C PRO A 135 4.39 -14.09 8.55
N VAL A 136 4.21 -13.76 9.81
CA VAL A 136 5.20 -13.06 10.63
C VAL A 136 6.44 -13.93 10.73
N SER A 137 7.55 -13.48 10.13
CA SER A 137 8.85 -14.14 10.21
C SER A 137 9.93 -13.12 10.52
N LYS A 138 10.83 -13.48 11.45
CA LYS A 138 12.06 -12.70 11.69
C LYS A 138 13.08 -12.83 10.56
N GLY A 139 12.92 -13.84 9.70
CA GLY A 139 13.73 -14.02 8.49
C GLY A 139 13.11 -13.36 7.27
N LEU A 140 13.91 -13.19 6.22
CA LEU A 140 13.45 -12.66 4.95
C LEU A 140 12.44 -13.63 4.32
N VAL A 141 11.27 -13.12 3.95
CA VAL A 141 10.26 -13.81 3.15
C VAL A 141 10.24 -13.19 1.77
N LEU A 142 10.40 -14.02 0.74
CA LEU A 142 10.26 -13.61 -0.65
C LEU A 142 8.86 -13.95 -1.16
N VAL A 143 8.12 -12.91 -1.51
CA VAL A 143 6.74 -12.97 -1.99
C VAL A 143 6.72 -12.77 -3.50
N ARG A 144 6.39 -13.84 -4.23
CA ARG A 144 6.33 -13.84 -5.71
C ARG A 144 4.97 -13.45 -6.28
N ASN A 145 3.89 -13.65 -5.52
CA ASN A 145 2.54 -13.25 -5.90
C ASN A 145 2.26 -11.80 -5.47
N ALA A 146 3.17 -10.88 -5.79
CA ALA A 146 3.02 -9.46 -5.52
C ALA A 146 2.90 -8.69 -6.83
N PHE A 147 2.00 -7.72 -6.86
CA PHE A 147 1.72 -6.92 -8.05
C PHE A 147 1.60 -5.44 -7.70
N THR A 148 1.73 -4.57 -8.69
CA THR A 148 1.58 -3.12 -8.53
C THR A 148 0.99 -2.49 -9.79
N PRO A 149 0.17 -1.41 -9.68
CA PRO A 149 -0.35 -0.72 -10.86
C PRO A 149 0.75 0.10 -11.56
N SER A 150 1.91 0.33 -10.93
CA SER A 150 3.01 1.08 -11.51
C SER A 150 4.33 0.74 -10.83
N ARG A 151 5.40 0.58 -11.62
CA ARG A 151 6.78 0.48 -11.08
C ARG A 151 7.39 1.85 -10.76
N ASN A 152 6.73 2.94 -11.12
CA ASN A 152 7.15 4.27 -10.71
C ASN A 152 6.93 4.41 -9.20
N LYS A 153 7.97 4.82 -8.45
CA LYS A 153 7.94 4.92 -6.98
C LYS A 153 6.99 5.98 -6.42
N GLN A 154 6.55 6.93 -7.24
CA GLN A 154 5.51 7.89 -6.91
C GLN A 154 4.15 7.46 -7.47
N GLY A 155 4.10 6.32 -8.20
CA GLY A 155 2.97 5.84 -8.98
C GLY A 155 2.43 6.88 -9.96
N ALA A 156 3.32 7.71 -10.53
CA ALA A 156 2.98 8.85 -11.39
C ALA A 156 2.74 8.48 -12.87
N THR A 157 2.56 7.19 -13.17
CA THR A 157 2.29 6.67 -14.52
C THR A 157 0.88 6.10 -14.61
N GLY A 158 0.41 5.85 -15.84
CA GLY A 158 -0.85 5.15 -16.06
C GLY A 158 -0.82 3.77 -15.39
N PRO A 159 -1.94 3.32 -14.78
CA PRO A 159 -2.01 2.02 -14.16
C PRO A 159 -1.92 0.90 -15.20
N THR A 160 -1.11 -0.10 -14.89
CA THR A 160 -0.94 -1.34 -15.67
C THR A 160 -0.54 -2.47 -14.73
N LEU A 161 -0.75 -3.71 -15.12
CA LEU A 161 -0.42 -4.87 -14.28
C LEU A 161 1.07 -5.19 -14.35
N ASN A 162 1.78 -5.03 -13.22
CA ASN A 162 3.20 -5.35 -13.10
C ASN A 162 3.43 -6.37 -11.99
N PRO A 163 4.05 -7.52 -12.26
CA PRO A 163 4.51 -8.43 -11.20
C PRO A 163 5.75 -7.84 -10.52
N ILE A 164 5.86 -8.03 -9.21
CA ILE A 164 7.01 -7.62 -8.42
C ILE A 164 7.45 -8.76 -7.52
N LEU A 165 8.70 -8.72 -7.07
CA LEU A 165 9.21 -9.59 -6.02
C LEU A 165 9.29 -8.76 -4.75
N LEU A 166 8.45 -9.09 -3.76
CA LEU A 166 8.42 -8.40 -2.48
C LEU A 166 9.28 -9.16 -1.46
N GLY A 167 10.34 -8.53 -0.98
CA GLY A 167 11.03 -8.94 0.24
C GLY A 167 10.32 -8.35 1.45
N LEU A 168 9.99 -9.18 2.44
CA LEU A 168 9.31 -8.79 3.67
C LEU A 168 10.02 -9.42 4.89
N MET A 169 10.19 -8.64 5.96
CA MET A 169 10.78 -9.12 7.21
C MET A 169 10.16 -8.41 8.40
N TRP A 170 9.61 -9.17 9.34
CA TRP A 170 9.09 -8.62 10.60
C TRP A 170 10.21 -8.44 11.63
N GLN A 171 10.19 -7.31 12.33
CA GLN A 171 11.24 -6.91 13.28
C GLN A 171 10.80 -7.06 14.74
N GLY A 172 9.50 -7.08 15.02
CA GLY A 172 8.98 -7.13 16.38
C GLY A 172 7.75 -6.26 16.57
N VAL A 173 7.32 -6.15 17.83
CA VAL A 173 6.28 -5.21 18.25
C VAL A 173 6.92 -4.03 18.95
N GLU A 174 6.52 -2.82 18.57
CA GLU A 174 6.99 -1.55 19.14
C GLU A 174 5.82 -0.63 19.48
N THR A 175 5.99 0.20 20.49
CA THR A 175 5.07 1.30 20.80
C THR A 175 5.46 2.52 19.98
N ILE A 176 4.54 3.03 19.16
CA ILE A 176 4.77 4.18 18.29
C ILE A 176 3.87 5.34 18.70
N VAL A 177 4.46 6.52 18.80
CA VAL A 177 3.76 7.77 19.08
C VAL A 177 3.77 8.63 17.84
N VAL A 178 2.58 9.01 17.37
CA VAL A 178 2.32 9.86 16.21
C VAL A 178 1.24 10.88 16.56
N PRO A 179 0.93 11.88 15.72
CA PRO A 179 -0.07 12.88 16.07
C PRO A 179 -1.46 12.31 16.35
N ALA A 180 -1.83 11.17 15.76
CA ALA A 180 -3.10 10.48 16.05
C ALA A 180 -3.14 9.80 17.44
N GLY A 181 -2.00 9.67 18.14
CA GLY A 181 -1.91 9.04 19.46
C GLY A 181 -0.77 8.03 19.57
N GLN A 182 -0.92 7.11 20.54
CA GLN A 182 0.06 6.08 20.85
C GLN A 182 -0.51 4.69 20.55
N PHE A 183 0.24 3.88 19.80
CA PHE A 183 -0.24 2.59 19.29
C PHE A 183 0.80 1.48 19.45
N GLN A 184 0.33 0.26 19.73
CA GLN A 184 1.13 -0.96 19.58
C GLN A 184 1.17 -1.36 18.11
N CYS A 185 2.36 -1.46 17.53
CA CYS A 185 2.56 -1.73 16.12
C CYS A 185 3.47 -2.93 15.87
N ASN A 186 3.16 -3.73 14.85
CA ASN A 186 4.12 -4.63 14.24
C ASN A 186 5.04 -3.82 13.32
N LYS A 187 6.35 -3.94 13.53
CA LYS A 187 7.36 -3.33 12.66
C LYS A 187 7.77 -4.31 11.56
N PHE A 188 7.76 -3.85 10.31
CA PHE A 188 8.25 -4.59 9.16
C PHE A 188 9.28 -3.78 8.39
N LYS A 189 10.21 -4.49 7.75
CA LYS A 189 11.05 -3.99 6.66
C LYS A 189 10.64 -4.66 5.36
N LEU A 190 10.59 -3.91 4.27
CA LEU A 190 10.22 -4.43 2.97
C LEU A 190 10.88 -3.70 1.79
N ASN A 191 10.85 -4.36 0.62
CA ASN A 191 11.20 -3.77 -0.67
C ASN A 191 10.57 -4.60 -1.80
N GLY A 192 10.05 -3.95 -2.84
CA GLY A 192 9.32 -4.62 -3.93
C GLY A 192 9.88 -4.38 -5.34
N LEU A 193 10.93 -3.59 -5.51
CA LEU A 193 11.40 -3.15 -6.84
C LEU A 193 12.88 -3.49 -7.09
N MET A 194 13.34 -4.60 -6.51
CA MET A 194 14.72 -5.12 -6.60
C MET A 194 14.75 -6.50 -7.24
N SER A 195 15.93 -6.92 -7.74
CA SER A 195 16.15 -8.30 -8.15
C SER A 195 16.17 -9.24 -6.93
N GLU A 196 16.09 -10.55 -7.17
CA GLU A 196 16.16 -11.54 -6.08
C GLU A 196 17.51 -11.52 -5.38
N GLU A 197 18.59 -11.33 -6.13
CA GLU A 197 19.96 -11.23 -5.60
C GLU A 197 20.17 -9.96 -4.76
N GLU A 198 19.43 -8.89 -5.07
CA GLU A 198 19.47 -7.62 -4.34
C GLU A 198 18.60 -7.63 -3.08
N LEU A 199 17.59 -8.51 -3.00
CA LEU A 199 16.69 -8.62 -1.85
C LEU A 199 17.39 -9.35 -0.69
N LEU A 200 18.25 -8.60 -0.01
CA LEU A 200 18.90 -8.99 1.23
C LEU A 200 18.32 -8.20 2.42
N PRO A 201 18.37 -8.73 3.65
CA PRO A 201 17.88 -8.05 4.85
C PRO A 201 18.31 -6.58 4.97
N GLU A 202 19.57 -6.28 4.66
CA GLU A 202 20.18 -4.95 4.69
C GLU A 202 19.66 -3.99 3.62
N ASN A 203 19.09 -4.52 2.52
CA ASN A 203 18.58 -3.76 1.38
C ASN A 203 17.06 -3.49 1.49
N LEU A 204 16.41 -3.93 2.57
CA LEU A 204 15.02 -3.61 2.86
C LEU A 204 14.91 -2.18 3.41
N THR A 205 14.75 -1.22 2.50
CA THR A 205 14.83 0.21 2.81
C THR A 205 13.50 0.88 3.20
N TYR A 206 12.39 0.15 3.12
CA TYR A 206 11.08 0.66 3.52
C TYR A 206 10.68 0.03 4.85
N GLU A 207 10.46 0.85 5.87
CA GLU A 207 10.02 0.44 7.19
C GLU A 207 8.57 0.87 7.40
N ILE A 208 7.75 -0.02 7.97
CA ILE A 208 6.33 0.26 8.24
C ILE A 208 5.93 -0.31 9.60
N TRP A 209 5.22 0.49 10.38
CA TRP A 209 4.69 0.14 11.70
C TRP A 209 3.18 0.06 11.61
N VAL A 210 2.66 -1.16 11.61
CA VAL A 210 1.23 -1.46 11.38
C VAL A 210 0.55 -1.73 12.71
N LEU A 211 -0.57 -1.06 12.97
CA LEU A 211 -1.37 -1.23 14.18
C LEU A 211 -1.73 -2.71 14.41
N THR A 212 -1.68 -3.11 15.67
CA THR A 212 -1.99 -4.49 16.12
C THR A 212 -3.47 -4.70 16.44
N ASP A 213 -4.33 -3.69 16.22
CA ASP A 213 -5.75 -3.70 16.60
C ASP A 213 -6.68 -4.37 15.57
N GLY A 214 -6.09 -4.97 14.53
CA GLY A 214 -6.80 -5.63 13.43
C GLY A 214 -7.26 -4.70 12.31
N SER A 215 -7.02 -3.39 12.40
CA SER A 215 -7.33 -2.44 11.31
C SER A 215 -6.36 -2.53 10.13
N HIS A 216 -5.16 -3.06 10.37
CA HIS A 216 -4.04 -3.08 9.42
C HIS A 216 -3.63 -1.67 8.92
N VAL A 217 -3.94 -0.63 9.69
CA VAL A 217 -3.53 0.76 9.41
C VAL A 217 -2.08 0.96 9.85
N PRO A 218 -1.23 1.65 9.08
CA PRO A 218 0.09 2.05 9.52
C PRO A 218 0.04 3.28 10.42
N ALA A 219 0.69 3.22 11.59
CA ALA A 219 0.95 4.40 12.41
C ALA A 219 2.05 5.27 11.79
N LEU A 220 3.13 4.62 11.33
CA LEU A 220 4.32 5.26 10.81
C LEU A 220 4.84 4.45 9.62
N SER A 221 5.38 5.13 8.62
CA SER A 221 6.25 4.50 7.63
C SER A 221 7.43 5.40 7.28
N MET A 222 8.57 4.79 6.95
CA MET A 222 9.79 5.52 6.61
C MET A 222 10.47 4.86 5.42
N TYR A 223 10.87 5.66 4.43
CA TYR A 223 11.57 5.16 3.25
C TYR A 223 12.94 5.83 3.13
N ARG A 224 14.00 5.02 3.27
CA ARG A 224 15.43 5.44 3.13
C ARG A 224 15.89 6.61 4.01
N GLY A 225 15.14 6.97 5.05
CA GLY A 225 15.39 8.22 5.79
C GLY A 225 15.20 9.48 4.92
N GLU A 226 14.46 9.36 3.81
CA GLU A 226 14.14 10.48 2.92
C GLU A 226 12.69 10.93 3.07
N ARG A 227 11.80 9.98 3.41
CA ARG A 227 10.36 10.19 3.47
C ARG A 227 9.80 9.54 4.72
N ARG A 228 8.88 10.26 5.37
CA ARG A 228 8.18 9.82 6.58
C ARG A 228 6.68 9.99 6.38
N TYR A 229 5.91 9.04 6.84
CA TYR A 229 4.46 8.98 6.69
C TYR A 229 3.84 8.76 8.07
N GLU A 230 3.05 9.69 8.59
CA GLU A 230 2.55 9.63 9.97
C GLU A 230 1.03 9.69 10.02
N LEU A 231 0.43 8.79 10.80
CA LEU A 231 -0.99 8.82 11.09
C LEU A 231 -1.30 10.05 11.95
N VAL A 232 -2.09 10.97 11.40
CA VAL A 232 -2.44 12.25 12.06
C VAL A 232 -3.85 12.25 12.64
N SER A 233 -4.74 11.43 12.09
CA SER A 233 -6.05 11.17 12.69
C SER A 233 -6.44 9.71 12.49
N TYR A 234 -7.15 9.16 13.47
CA TYR A 234 -7.67 7.80 13.42
C TYR A 234 -8.94 7.71 14.26
N ALA A 235 -9.99 7.15 13.68
CA ALA A 235 -11.25 6.90 14.35
C ALA A 235 -11.79 5.53 13.96
N ARG A 236 -12.48 4.91 14.92
CA ARG A 236 -13.16 3.62 14.78
C ARG A 236 -14.63 3.80 15.13
N SER A 237 -15.52 3.25 14.30
CA SER A 237 -16.97 3.24 14.51
C SER A 237 -17.56 1.82 14.50
#